data_AF-A0AAD9JDS9-F1
#
_entry.id   AF-A0AAD9JDS9-F1
#
_cell.length_a   1.000
_cell.length_b   1.000
_cell.length_c   1.000
_cell.angle_alpha   90.00
_cell.angle_beta   90.00
_cell.angle_gamma   90.00
#
_symmetry.space_group_name_H-M   'P 1'
#
loop_
_entity.id
_entity.type
_entity.pdbx_description
1 polymer ?
#
loop_
_entity_poly.entity_id
_entity_poly.type
_entity_poly.pdbx_seq_one_letter_code
_entity_poly.pdbx_strand_id
1 'polypeptide(L)'
;STSNPGKYGTTVEVLRNVINEICQGLVDLLNCNLDKLSPEILTHYFVYDWDKSAALGSYRSCLRKYGKTPKNTSVINQCLPLAMESCRKSKIRATKVIRVTGYMLENLSKIDSDIKIIHYVRDPRALFLSQRGGKVLPNAVNSSALWANSWCSRLVADYRHVRHLAETVDILQIRYEDLATNFSHAIHKIYKYIKRSIPEELINWFQTNTNATKSNGPMGTTRTNSTATAYRWRHHLPDTVINTISKYCANVLRIYRYAEK
;
A
#
# COMPACT_ATOMS: atom_id res chain seq x y z
N SER A 1 31.48 4.72 -41.43
CA SER A 1 30.54 5.39 -40.50
C SER A 1 30.36 4.49 -39.29
N THR A 2 30.99 4.86 -38.18
CA THR A 2 30.99 4.12 -36.92
C THR A 2 29.63 4.26 -36.23
N SER A 3 28.83 3.20 -36.22
CA SER A 3 27.64 3.11 -35.36
C SER A 3 28.10 2.90 -33.92
N ASN A 4 27.83 3.89 -33.08
CA ASN A 4 28.21 3.90 -31.67
C ASN A 4 27.19 3.05 -30.86
N PRO A 5 27.56 1.89 -30.28
CA PRO A 5 26.60 0.99 -29.63
C PRO A 5 26.33 1.34 -28.14
N GLY A 6 26.76 2.51 -27.67
CA GLY A 6 26.90 2.78 -26.23
C GLY A 6 25.90 3.72 -25.55
N LYS A 7 24.66 3.88 -26.05
CA LYS A 7 23.72 4.89 -25.46
C LYS A 7 22.44 4.37 -24.80
N TYR A 8 22.18 3.07 -24.81
CA TYR A 8 21.02 2.50 -24.11
C TYR A 8 21.48 1.26 -23.36
N GLY A 9 21.54 1.34 -22.02
CA GLY A 9 21.82 0.20 -21.17
C GLY A 9 20.85 -0.96 -21.47
N THR A 10 21.26 -2.18 -21.16
CA THR A 10 20.41 -3.36 -21.39
C THR A 10 19.06 -3.20 -20.67
N THR A 11 17.97 -3.79 -21.19
CA THR A 11 16.63 -3.69 -20.55
C THR A 11 16.66 -4.10 -19.07
N VAL A 12 17.54 -5.04 -18.70
CA VAL A 12 17.75 -5.49 -17.31
C VAL A 12 18.40 -4.40 -16.46
N GLU A 13 19.37 -3.67 -17.00
CA GLU A 13 20.04 -2.57 -16.31
C GLU A 13 19.11 -1.39 -16.08
N VAL A 14 18.29 -1.04 -17.08
CA VAL A 14 17.25 -0.01 -16.94
C VAL A 14 16.26 -0.39 -15.83
N LEU A 15 15.77 -1.62 -15.81
CA LEU A 15 14.87 -2.10 -14.75
C LEU A 15 15.52 -2.05 -13.37
N ARG A 16 16.79 -2.44 -13.25
CA ARG A 16 17.55 -2.37 -12.00
C ARG A 16 17.66 -0.92 -11.49
N ASN A 17 17.97 0.01 -12.38
CA ASN A 17 18.08 1.43 -12.03
C ASN A 17 16.74 1.99 -11.54
N VAL A 18 15.65 1.69 -12.23
CA VAL A 18 14.30 2.10 -11.80
C VAL A 18 13.93 1.52 -10.43
N ILE A 19 14.26 0.25 -10.17
CA ILE A 19 14.02 -0.37 -8.85
C ILE A 19 14.81 0.36 -7.76
N ASN A 20 16.09 0.67 -8.02
CA ASN A 20 16.93 1.38 -7.08
C ASN A 20 16.42 2.80 -6.80
N GLU A 21 16.00 3.54 -7.83
CA GLU A 21 15.39 4.87 -7.68
C GLU A 21 14.12 4.83 -6.84
N ILE A 22 13.24 3.83 -7.06
CA ILE A 22 12.03 3.66 -6.25
C ILE A 22 12.39 3.37 -4.79
N CYS A 23 13.33 2.45 -4.55
CA CYS A 23 13.73 2.09 -3.19
C CYS A 23 14.40 3.27 -2.47
N GLN A 24 15.31 3.99 -3.15
CA GLN A 24 15.95 5.18 -2.62
C GLN A 24 14.94 6.28 -2.31
N GLY A 25 13.99 6.54 -3.22
CA GLY A 25 12.93 7.51 -2.97
C GLY A 25 12.04 7.17 -1.76
N LEU A 26 11.83 5.88 -1.46
CA LEU A 26 11.11 5.46 -0.25
C LEU A 26 11.93 5.70 1.01
N VAL A 27 13.24 5.41 0.97
CA VAL A 27 14.16 5.70 2.07
C VAL A 27 14.22 7.19 2.33
N ASP A 28 14.34 8.01 1.28
CA ASP A 28 14.38 9.47 1.39
C ASP A 28 13.07 10.03 1.96
N LEU A 29 11.93 9.49 1.55
CA LEU A 29 10.62 9.84 2.11
C LEU A 29 10.54 9.51 3.62
N LEU A 30 10.99 8.33 4.03
CA LEU A 30 10.95 7.86 5.42
C LEU A 30 12.00 8.56 6.31
N ASN A 31 13.12 9.01 5.73
CA ASN A 31 14.16 9.73 6.45
C ASN A 31 14.06 11.26 6.38
N CYS A 32 12.97 11.77 5.80
CA CYS A 32 12.70 13.20 5.65
C CYS A 32 13.70 13.95 4.74
N ASN A 33 14.36 13.24 3.81
CA ASN A 33 15.22 13.80 2.77
C ASN A 33 14.37 14.23 1.56
N LEU A 34 13.33 15.03 1.82
CA LEU A 34 12.32 15.35 0.80
C LEU A 34 12.90 16.22 -0.34
N ASP A 35 14.04 16.86 -0.12
CA ASP A 35 14.81 17.62 -1.13
C ASP A 35 15.45 16.72 -2.20
N LYS A 36 15.56 15.41 -1.94
CA LYS A 36 16.07 14.42 -2.91
C LYS A 36 14.97 13.87 -3.82
N LEU A 37 13.70 14.11 -3.49
CA LEU A 37 12.58 13.61 -4.26
C LEU A 37 12.33 14.50 -5.48
N SER A 38 11.88 13.88 -6.58
CA SER A 38 11.59 14.61 -7.79
C SER A 38 10.36 15.54 -7.62
N PRO A 39 10.29 16.66 -8.36
CA PRO A 39 9.11 17.53 -8.38
C PRO A 39 7.80 16.77 -8.66
N GLU A 40 7.84 15.72 -9.48
CA GLU A 40 6.68 14.87 -9.79
C GLU A 40 6.15 14.15 -8.56
N ILE A 41 7.02 13.66 -7.68
CA ILE A 41 6.62 13.03 -6.42
C ILE A 41 6.05 14.08 -5.47
N LEU A 42 6.76 15.21 -5.32
CA LEU A 42 6.40 16.30 -4.40
C LEU A 42 5.10 17.03 -4.80
N THR A 43 4.70 16.94 -6.06
CA THR A 43 3.47 17.54 -6.58
C THR A 43 2.42 16.52 -6.99
N HIS A 44 2.67 15.23 -6.76
CA HIS A 44 1.73 14.16 -7.09
C HIS A 44 0.37 14.38 -6.40
N TYR A 45 -0.72 13.91 -7.01
CA TYR A 45 -2.09 14.01 -6.47
C TYR A 45 -2.18 13.60 -4.98
N PHE A 46 -1.49 12.53 -4.60
CA PHE A 46 -1.45 12.04 -3.21
C PHE A 46 -0.73 12.94 -2.20
N VAL A 47 0.12 13.85 -2.67
CA VAL A 47 0.83 14.83 -1.85
C VAL A 47 0.10 16.17 -1.86
N TYR A 48 -0.28 16.66 -3.05
CA TYR A 48 -0.83 17.99 -3.25
C TYR A 48 -2.34 18.11 -2.99
N ASP A 49 -3.13 17.15 -3.48
CA ASP A 49 -4.61 17.21 -3.41
C ASP A 49 -5.19 16.31 -2.33
N TRP A 50 -4.57 15.14 -2.09
CA TRP A 50 -5.11 14.19 -1.14
C TRP A 50 -4.88 14.62 0.30
N ASP A 51 -5.99 14.87 1.01
CA ASP A 51 -6.03 15.35 2.39
C ASP A 51 -5.73 14.28 3.46
N LYS A 52 -5.36 13.05 3.07
CA LYS A 52 -5.24 11.92 4.02
C LYS A 52 -3.97 11.94 4.87
N SER A 53 -2.95 12.67 4.46
CA SER A 53 -1.75 12.88 5.29
C SER A 53 -1.83 14.23 6.01
N ALA A 54 -2.23 14.23 7.28
CA ALA A 54 -2.26 15.45 8.10
C ALA A 54 -0.89 16.13 8.18
N ALA A 55 0.19 15.34 8.22
CA ALA A 55 1.58 15.81 8.27
C ALA A 55 1.97 16.71 7.08
N LEU A 56 1.34 16.52 5.91
CA LEU A 56 1.58 17.32 4.71
C LEU A 56 0.64 18.54 4.60
N GLY A 57 -0.18 18.83 5.62
CA GLY A 57 -1.19 19.89 5.59
C GLY A 57 -0.61 21.28 5.36
N SER A 58 0.41 21.67 6.13
CA SER A 58 1.10 22.95 5.98
C SER A 58 1.76 23.11 4.61
N TYR A 59 2.41 22.05 4.12
CA TYR A 59 3.03 22.00 2.80
C TYR A 59 2.00 22.19 1.68
N ARG A 60 0.89 21.45 1.69
CA ARG A 60 -0.22 21.61 0.73
C ARG A 60 -0.77 23.03 0.74
N SER A 61 -1.03 23.59 1.93
CA SER A 61 -1.54 24.94 2.07
C SER A 61 -0.59 25.98 1.50
N CYS A 62 0.72 25.79 1.67
CA CYS A 62 1.73 26.64 1.04
C CYS A 62 1.70 26.54 -0.49
N LEU A 63 1.74 25.33 -1.05
CA LEU A 63 1.71 25.13 -2.51
C LEU A 63 0.46 25.73 -3.16
N ARG A 64 -0.70 25.61 -2.51
CA ARG A 64 -1.98 26.11 -3.03
C ARG A 64 -2.06 27.64 -3.15
N LYS A 65 -1.21 28.39 -2.42
CA LYS A 65 -1.10 29.85 -2.57
C LYS A 65 -0.62 30.25 -3.97
N TYR A 66 0.05 29.36 -4.67
CA TYR A 66 0.65 29.60 -6.00
C TYR A 66 -0.18 29.00 -7.15
N GLY A 67 -1.44 28.60 -6.89
CA GLY A 67 -2.34 28.03 -7.90
C GLY A 67 -2.31 26.50 -7.99
N LYS A 68 -2.85 25.97 -9.10
CA LYS A 68 -3.01 24.52 -9.31
C LYS A 68 -1.65 23.87 -9.61
N THR A 69 -1.25 22.95 -8.74
CA THR A 69 -0.12 22.00 -8.88
C THR A 69 1.16 22.64 -9.46
N PRO A 70 1.81 23.56 -8.73
CA PRO A 70 3.00 24.23 -9.23
C PRO A 70 4.13 23.21 -9.38
N LYS A 71 4.45 22.83 -10.62
CA LYS A 71 5.66 22.07 -10.95
C LYS A 71 6.94 22.91 -10.90
N ASN A 72 6.81 24.20 -10.58
CA ASN A 72 7.93 25.11 -10.45
C ASN A 72 8.76 24.74 -9.21
N THR A 73 10.00 24.31 -9.44
CA THR A 73 10.96 23.93 -8.41
C THR A 73 11.19 25.04 -7.37
N SER A 74 11.14 26.31 -7.76
CA SER A 74 11.29 27.44 -6.83
C SER A 74 10.17 27.46 -5.77
N VAL A 75 8.92 27.26 -6.20
CA VAL A 75 7.75 27.20 -5.30
C VAL A 75 7.83 25.97 -4.40
N ILE A 76 8.20 24.82 -4.97
CA ILE A 76 8.39 23.58 -4.21
C ILE A 76 9.42 23.80 -3.09
N ASN A 77 10.60 24.34 -3.42
CA ASN A 77 11.68 24.59 -2.48
C ASN A 77 11.29 25.59 -1.39
N GLN A 78 10.49 26.60 -1.72
CA GLN A 78 9.98 27.55 -0.72
C GLN A 78 9.05 26.89 0.31
N CYS A 79 8.23 25.92 -0.12
CA CYS A 79 7.27 25.25 0.76
C CYS A 79 7.84 24.01 1.46
N LEU A 80 8.83 23.34 0.88
CA LEU A 80 9.36 22.04 1.31
C LEU A 80 9.79 21.97 2.79
N PRO A 81 10.38 23.04 3.39
CA PRO A 81 10.74 23.03 4.80
C PRO A 81 9.57 22.68 5.73
N LEU A 82 8.34 23.08 5.38
CA LEU A 82 7.13 22.78 6.16
C LEU A 82 6.84 21.27 6.23
N ALA A 83 7.05 20.55 5.13
CA ALA A 83 6.89 19.10 5.09
C ALA A 83 8.02 18.39 5.84
N MET A 84 9.26 18.84 5.66
CA MET A 84 10.44 18.25 6.32
C MET A 84 10.38 18.43 7.84
N GLU A 85 9.96 19.60 8.33
CA GLU A 85 9.79 19.87 9.76
C GLU A 85 8.74 18.94 10.37
N SER A 86 7.56 18.83 9.73
CA SER A 86 6.49 17.93 10.14
C SER A 86 6.93 16.46 10.17
N CYS A 87 7.68 16.04 9.14
CA CYS A 87 8.28 14.70 9.05
C CYS A 87 9.27 14.44 10.19
N ARG A 88 10.17 15.40 10.48
CA ARG A 88 11.20 15.27 11.53
C ARG A 88 10.60 15.21 12.93
N LYS A 89 9.53 15.99 13.19
CA LYS A 89 8.79 15.97 14.47
C LYS A 89 7.98 14.69 14.67
N SER A 90 7.70 13.93 13.61
CA SER A 90 6.91 12.70 13.70
C SER A 90 7.69 11.57 14.38
N LYS A 91 7.09 10.96 15.42
CA LYS A 91 7.67 9.82 16.16
C LYS A 91 7.67 8.51 15.34
N ILE A 92 6.71 8.39 14.43
CA ILE A 92 6.56 7.28 13.50
C ILE A 92 6.37 7.89 12.12
N ARG A 93 7.18 7.45 11.16
CA ARG A 93 7.06 7.82 9.75
C ARG A 93 6.65 6.56 9.01
N ALA A 94 5.54 6.63 8.31
CA ALA A 94 4.96 5.49 7.62
C ALA A 94 4.53 5.91 6.22
N THR A 95 4.83 5.06 5.25
CA THR A 95 4.34 5.22 3.87
C THR A 95 3.66 3.94 3.43
N LYS A 96 2.53 4.07 2.74
CA LYS A 96 1.79 2.95 2.16
C LYS A 96 1.97 2.97 0.65
N VAL A 97 2.51 1.88 0.14
CA VAL A 97 2.76 1.68 -1.30
C VAL A 97 1.96 0.48 -1.81
N ILE A 98 1.46 0.59 -3.04
CA ILE A 98 0.65 -0.46 -3.69
C ILE A 98 1.37 -1.16 -4.84
N ARG A 99 2.51 -0.60 -5.30
CA ARG A 99 3.28 -1.09 -6.47
C ARG A 99 4.68 -1.57 -6.13
N VAL A 100 5.08 -1.49 -4.85
CA VAL A 100 6.30 -2.14 -4.37
C VAL A 100 5.98 -3.60 -4.14
N THR A 101 6.81 -4.47 -4.69
CA THR A 101 6.63 -5.93 -4.65
C THR A 101 7.77 -6.57 -3.87
N GLY A 102 7.60 -7.82 -3.45
CA GLY A 102 8.51 -8.57 -2.60
C GLY A 102 9.95 -8.58 -3.08
N TYR A 103 10.19 -8.67 -4.39
CA TYR A 103 11.56 -8.67 -4.94
C TYR A 103 12.28 -7.33 -4.76
N MET A 104 11.55 -6.22 -4.62
CA MET A 104 12.14 -4.89 -4.38
C MET A 104 12.50 -4.68 -2.91
N LEU A 105 11.89 -5.44 -1.99
CA LEU A 105 12.10 -5.28 -0.56
C LEU A 105 13.52 -5.63 -0.14
N GLU A 106 14.20 -6.53 -0.86
CA GLU A 106 15.60 -6.83 -0.61
C GLU A 106 16.47 -5.57 -0.83
N ASN A 107 16.29 -4.87 -1.95
CA ASN A 107 16.99 -3.61 -2.21
C ASN A 107 16.66 -2.56 -1.15
N LEU A 108 15.39 -2.43 -0.77
CA LEU A 108 14.97 -1.50 0.27
C LEU A 108 15.69 -1.78 1.61
N SER A 109 15.74 -3.05 2.03
CA SER A 109 16.40 -3.46 3.27
C SER A 109 17.92 -3.29 3.27
N LYS A 110 18.54 -3.29 2.08
CA LYS A 110 19.98 -3.03 1.92
C LYS A 110 20.31 -1.54 2.00
N ILE A 111 19.41 -0.66 1.54
CA ILE A 111 19.62 0.79 1.60
C ILE A 111 19.40 1.29 3.02
N ASP A 112 18.37 0.79 3.71
CA ASP A 112 18.04 1.17 5.09
C ASP A 112 17.52 -0.05 5.87
N SER A 113 18.37 -0.57 6.75
CA SER A 113 18.07 -1.74 7.59
C SER A 113 17.16 -1.43 8.79
N ASP A 114 16.92 -0.16 9.11
CA ASP A 114 16.06 0.24 10.22
C ASP A 114 14.57 0.28 9.84
N ILE A 115 14.27 0.19 8.55
CA ILE A 115 12.89 0.15 8.05
C ILE A 115 12.15 -1.09 8.56
N LYS A 116 10.97 -0.85 9.13
CA LYS A 116 10.01 -1.91 9.48
C LYS A 116 9.02 -2.14 8.34
N ILE A 117 8.99 -3.36 7.82
CA ILE A 117 8.13 -3.76 6.70
C ILE A 117 6.86 -4.44 7.24
N ILE A 118 5.69 -3.94 6.84
CA ILE A 118 4.41 -4.61 7.09
C ILE A 118 3.85 -5.12 5.77
N HIS A 119 3.86 -6.44 5.57
CA HIS A 119 3.25 -7.09 4.42
C HIS A 119 1.74 -7.19 4.61
N TYR A 120 1.02 -6.27 3.96
CA TYR A 120 -0.42 -6.10 4.11
C TYR A 120 -1.21 -6.79 2.99
N VAL A 121 -1.91 -7.86 3.33
CA VAL A 121 -2.58 -8.74 2.36
C VAL A 121 -4.09 -8.75 2.52
N ARG A 122 -4.82 -9.16 1.48
CA ARG A 122 -6.29 -9.22 1.47
C ARG A 122 -6.78 -10.43 0.69
N ASP A 123 -7.95 -10.97 1.05
CA ASP A 123 -8.56 -12.09 0.34
C ASP A 123 -8.77 -11.75 -1.15
N PRO A 124 -8.27 -12.58 -2.10
CA PRO A 124 -8.40 -12.30 -3.53
C PRO A 124 -9.87 -12.24 -4.00
N ARG A 125 -10.80 -12.93 -3.33
CA ARG A 125 -12.24 -12.85 -3.62
C ARG A 125 -12.80 -11.48 -3.24
N ALA A 126 -12.39 -10.96 -2.08
CA ALA A 126 -12.73 -9.61 -1.64
C ALA A 126 -12.12 -8.53 -2.54
N LEU A 127 -10.86 -8.73 -2.97
CA LEU A 127 -10.17 -7.85 -3.91
C LEU A 127 -10.90 -7.78 -5.25
N PHE A 128 -11.29 -8.94 -5.80
CA PHE A 128 -12.04 -8.99 -7.06
C PHE A 128 -13.34 -8.18 -6.98
N LEU A 129 -14.17 -8.44 -5.97
CA LEU A 129 -15.43 -7.70 -5.78
C LEU A 129 -15.17 -6.18 -5.66
N SER A 130 -14.15 -5.80 -4.90
CA SER A 130 -13.79 -4.40 -4.70
C SER A 130 -13.39 -3.72 -6.01
N GLN A 131 -12.62 -4.39 -6.87
CA GLN A 131 -12.22 -3.87 -8.19
C GLN A 131 -13.39 -3.78 -9.17
N ARG A 132 -14.44 -4.59 -8.99
CA ARG A 132 -15.67 -4.56 -9.80
C ARG A 132 -16.74 -3.61 -9.27
N GLY A 133 -16.42 -2.74 -8.30
CA GLY A 133 -17.37 -1.77 -7.76
C GLY A 133 -18.48 -2.38 -6.90
N GLY A 134 -18.33 -3.64 -6.46
CA GLY A 134 -19.26 -4.27 -5.51
C GLY A 134 -20.44 -5.03 -6.12
N LYS A 135 -20.53 -5.17 -7.46
CA LYS A 135 -21.53 -6.01 -8.13
C LYS A 135 -20.89 -6.79 -9.28
N VAL A 136 -21.21 -8.09 -9.39
CA VAL A 136 -20.69 -8.97 -10.44
C VAL A 136 -21.83 -9.88 -10.92
N LEU A 137 -21.95 -10.03 -12.24
CA LEU A 137 -22.94 -10.90 -12.86
C LEU A 137 -22.52 -12.39 -12.79
N PRO A 138 -23.47 -13.33 -12.71
CA PRO A 138 -23.18 -14.77 -12.66
C PRO A 138 -22.36 -15.33 -13.83
N ASN A 139 -22.49 -14.73 -15.02
CA ASN A 139 -21.78 -15.14 -16.24
C ASN A 139 -20.34 -14.59 -16.33
N ALA A 140 -19.85 -13.87 -15.32
CA ALA A 140 -18.49 -13.31 -15.28
C ALA A 140 -17.39 -14.36 -15.03
N VAL A 141 -17.65 -15.65 -15.29
CA VAL A 141 -16.72 -16.76 -15.02
C VAL A 141 -15.40 -16.57 -15.76
N ASN A 142 -15.43 -16.36 -17.08
CA ASN A 142 -14.21 -16.20 -17.87
C ASN A 142 -13.38 -14.99 -17.44
N SER A 143 -14.03 -13.84 -17.18
CA SER A 143 -13.33 -12.64 -16.74
C SER A 143 -12.78 -12.77 -15.31
N SER A 144 -13.47 -13.53 -14.44
CA SER A 144 -12.97 -13.86 -13.11
C SER A 144 -11.79 -14.83 -13.14
N ALA A 145 -11.79 -15.81 -14.06
CA ALA A 145 -10.69 -16.75 -14.26
C ALA A 145 -9.42 -16.04 -14.76
N LEU A 146 -9.53 -15.22 -15.82
CA LEU A 146 -8.40 -14.45 -16.35
C LEU A 146 -7.81 -13.52 -15.30
N TRP A 147 -8.68 -12.83 -14.56
CA TRP A 147 -8.27 -11.97 -13.45
C TRP A 147 -7.55 -12.78 -12.37
N ALA A 148 -8.15 -13.87 -11.90
CA ALA A 148 -7.61 -14.68 -10.81
C ALA A 148 -6.27 -15.30 -11.19
N ASN A 149 -6.13 -15.81 -12.42
CA ASN A 149 -4.88 -16.38 -12.92
C ASN A 149 -3.74 -15.34 -12.88
N SER A 150 -3.98 -14.12 -13.37
CA SER A 150 -2.98 -13.05 -13.37
C SER A 150 -2.65 -12.57 -11.94
N TRP A 151 -3.67 -12.23 -11.15
CA TRP A 151 -3.48 -11.65 -9.82
C TRP A 151 -2.91 -12.65 -8.82
N CYS A 152 -3.40 -13.88 -8.78
CA CYS A 152 -2.95 -14.85 -7.80
C CYS A 152 -1.57 -15.40 -8.14
N SER A 153 -1.18 -15.47 -9.42
CA SER A 153 0.22 -15.75 -9.80
C SER A 153 1.17 -14.67 -9.27
N ARG A 154 0.79 -13.39 -9.38
CA ARG A 154 1.56 -12.28 -8.82
C ARG A 154 1.66 -12.36 -7.30
N LEU A 155 0.56 -12.63 -6.60
CA LEU A 155 0.56 -12.76 -5.13
C LEU A 155 1.41 -13.93 -4.64
N VAL A 156 1.47 -15.05 -5.38
CA VAL A 156 2.36 -16.18 -5.07
C VAL A 156 3.82 -15.80 -5.29
N ALA A 157 4.16 -15.14 -6.40
CA ALA A 157 5.52 -14.67 -6.66
C ALA A 157 5.97 -13.68 -5.57
N ASP A 158 5.12 -12.71 -5.25
CA ASP A 158 5.36 -11.73 -4.19
C ASP A 158 5.61 -12.40 -2.84
N TYR A 159 4.74 -13.34 -2.45
CA TYR A 159 4.89 -14.13 -1.23
C TYR A 159 6.23 -14.87 -1.16
N ARG A 160 6.68 -15.48 -2.26
CA ARG A 160 7.96 -16.23 -2.27
C ARG A 160 9.13 -15.31 -1.95
N HIS A 161 9.17 -14.12 -2.56
CA HIS A 161 10.21 -13.13 -2.27
C HIS A 161 10.12 -12.62 -0.83
N VAL A 162 8.93 -12.25 -0.36
CA VAL A 162 8.74 -11.80 1.03
C VAL A 162 9.13 -12.89 2.02
N ARG A 163 8.78 -14.15 1.75
CA ARG A 163 9.06 -15.27 2.65
C ARG A 163 10.55 -15.55 2.76
N HIS A 164 11.27 -15.53 1.63
CA HIS A 164 12.72 -15.68 1.63
C HIS A 164 13.39 -14.52 2.37
N LEU A 165 13.00 -13.27 2.09
CA LEU A 165 13.53 -12.11 2.80
C LEU A 165 13.25 -12.16 4.30
N ALA A 166 12.11 -12.70 4.72
CA ALA A 166 11.74 -12.85 6.12
C ALA A 166 12.60 -13.86 6.90
N GLU A 167 13.55 -14.56 6.26
CA GLU A 167 14.54 -15.40 6.92
C GLU A 167 15.66 -14.56 7.55
N THR A 168 15.91 -13.36 7.04
CA THR A 168 17.00 -12.47 7.48
C THR A 168 16.51 -11.09 7.92
N VAL A 169 15.35 -10.65 7.43
CA VAL A 169 14.74 -9.37 7.76
C VAL A 169 13.46 -9.58 8.56
N ASP A 170 13.29 -8.79 9.60
CA ASP A 170 12.06 -8.78 10.40
C ASP A 170 10.91 -8.19 9.58
N ILE A 171 9.93 -9.00 9.20
CA ILE A 171 8.76 -8.62 8.39
C ILE A 171 7.48 -9.07 9.07
N LEU A 172 6.54 -8.14 9.26
CA LEU A 172 5.23 -8.44 9.83
C LEU A 172 4.17 -8.62 8.74
N GLN A 173 3.57 -9.80 8.65
CA GLN A 173 2.38 -10.02 7.81
C GLN A 173 1.08 -9.72 8.58
N ILE A 174 0.19 -8.94 7.96
CA ILE A 174 -1.15 -8.58 8.46
C ILE A 174 -2.19 -8.76 7.34
N ARG A 175 -3.32 -9.40 7.67
CA ARG A 175 -4.47 -9.48 6.75
C ARG A 175 -5.42 -8.32 7.00
N TYR A 176 -6.03 -7.81 5.94
CA TYR A 176 -7.10 -6.82 6.03
C TYR A 176 -8.24 -7.30 6.92
N GLU A 177 -8.62 -8.56 6.81
CA GLU A 177 -9.72 -9.17 7.53
C GLU A 177 -9.46 -9.17 9.04
N ASP A 178 -8.22 -9.40 9.48
CA ASP A 178 -7.83 -9.34 10.90
C ASP A 178 -7.96 -7.91 11.44
N LEU A 179 -7.50 -6.90 10.68
CA LEU A 179 -7.68 -5.48 11.05
C LEU A 179 -9.16 -5.09 11.06
N ALA A 180 -9.96 -5.62 10.14
CA ALA A 180 -11.36 -5.27 10.01
C ALA A 180 -12.25 -5.94 11.07
N THR A 181 -11.85 -7.10 11.60
CA THR A 181 -12.68 -7.91 12.51
C THR A 181 -12.18 -7.93 13.96
N ASN A 182 -10.86 -7.88 14.17
CA ASN A 182 -10.25 -7.87 15.49
C ASN A 182 -9.08 -6.89 15.52
N PHE A 183 -9.44 -5.62 15.45
CA PHE A 183 -8.46 -4.54 15.43
C PHE A 183 -7.59 -4.49 16.66
N SER A 184 -8.16 -4.69 17.85
CA SER A 184 -7.38 -4.68 19.08
C SER A 184 -6.22 -5.67 18.98
N HIS A 185 -6.49 -6.92 18.61
CA HIS A 185 -5.43 -7.90 18.41
C HIS A 185 -4.43 -7.49 17.31
N ALA A 186 -4.94 -7.05 16.15
CA ALA A 186 -4.10 -6.67 15.01
C ALA A 186 -3.20 -5.45 15.31
N ILE A 187 -3.71 -4.44 16.02
CA ILE A 187 -2.97 -3.24 16.37
C ILE A 187 -1.94 -3.51 17.46
N HIS A 188 -2.26 -4.36 18.45
CA HIS A 188 -1.28 -4.85 19.42
C HIS A 188 -0.12 -5.58 18.73
N LYS A 189 -0.41 -6.40 17.71
CA LYS A 189 0.62 -7.07 16.91
C LYS A 189 1.51 -6.07 16.16
N ILE A 190 0.91 -5.05 15.53
CA ILE A 190 1.65 -4.00 14.80
C ILE A 190 2.53 -3.18 15.75
N TYR A 191 1.98 -2.70 16.86
CA TYR A 191 2.70 -1.82 17.79
C TYR A 191 3.82 -2.55 18.55
N LYS A 192 3.60 -3.83 18.90
CA LYS A 192 4.65 -4.71 19.41
C LYS A 192 5.79 -4.86 18.41
N TYR A 193 5.47 -5.08 17.13
CA TYR A 193 6.45 -5.25 16.07
C TYR A 193 7.30 -3.99 15.82
N ILE A 194 6.68 -2.81 15.78
CA ILE A 194 7.42 -1.54 15.64
C ILE A 194 8.03 -1.04 16.96
N LYS A 195 7.89 -1.81 18.06
CA LYS A 195 8.43 -1.50 19.40
C LYS A 195 7.96 -0.14 19.93
N ARG A 196 6.66 0.15 19.80
CA ARG A 196 6.02 1.38 20.30
C ARG A 196 4.80 1.06 21.16
N SER A 197 4.47 1.97 22.07
CA SER A 197 3.20 1.95 22.80
C SER A 197 2.06 2.39 21.88
N ILE A 198 0.88 1.80 22.07
CA ILE A 198 -0.33 2.16 21.34
C ILE A 198 -0.86 3.47 21.92
N PRO A 199 -1.06 4.53 21.11
CA PRO A 199 -1.72 5.74 21.57
C PRO A 199 -3.19 5.47 21.88
N GLU A 200 -3.70 6.00 22.98
CA GLU A 200 -5.11 5.87 23.37
C GLU A 200 -6.05 6.47 22.30
N GLU A 201 -5.68 7.61 21.73
CA GLU A 201 -6.39 8.25 20.62
C GLU A 201 -6.60 7.33 19.42
N LEU A 202 -5.67 6.40 19.17
CA LEU A 202 -5.79 5.46 18.05
C LEU A 202 -6.86 4.40 18.31
N ILE A 203 -6.98 3.94 19.56
CA ILE A 203 -8.01 2.99 19.97
C ILE A 203 -9.39 3.65 19.80
N ASN A 204 -9.52 4.89 20.28
CA ASN A 204 -10.75 5.67 20.16
C ASN A 204 -11.10 5.95 18.69
N TRP A 205 -10.12 6.42 17.90
CA TRP A 205 -10.31 6.67 16.47
C TRP A 205 -10.83 5.43 15.75
N PHE A 206 -10.29 4.25 16.05
CA PHE A 206 -10.74 3.03 15.40
C PHE A 206 -12.18 2.69 15.77
N GLN A 207 -12.52 2.70 17.06
CA GLN A 207 -13.89 2.44 17.51
C GLN A 207 -14.90 3.34 16.81
N THR A 208 -14.58 4.63 16.66
CA THR A 208 -15.42 5.59 15.94
C THR A 208 -15.50 5.28 14.44
N ASN A 209 -14.40 4.84 13.82
CA ASN A 209 -14.33 4.70 12.37
C ASN A 209 -14.79 3.34 11.83
N THR A 210 -14.87 2.29 12.64
CA THR A 210 -15.26 0.94 12.16
C THR A 210 -16.69 0.53 12.42
N ASN A 211 -17.34 1.25 13.32
CA ASN A 211 -18.78 1.15 13.60
C ASN A 211 -19.45 2.52 13.45
N ALA A 212 -19.06 3.27 12.42
CA ALA A 212 -19.56 4.62 12.21
C ALA A 212 -21.02 4.62 11.74
N THR A 213 -21.74 5.71 11.98
CA THR A 213 -23.12 5.83 11.48
C THR A 213 -23.20 5.82 9.95
N LYS A 214 -22.15 6.30 9.26
CA LYS A 214 -22.07 6.34 7.80
C LYS A 214 -20.69 6.00 7.29
N SER A 215 -20.65 5.23 6.20
CA SER A 215 -19.40 4.94 5.48
C SER A 215 -19.01 6.11 4.57
N ASN A 216 -17.72 6.47 4.51
CA ASN A 216 -17.22 7.61 3.73
C ASN A 216 -16.68 7.23 2.34
N GLY A 217 -17.39 6.33 1.64
CA GLY A 217 -17.12 5.96 0.25
C GLY A 217 -16.02 4.90 0.04
N PRO A 218 -15.77 4.50 -1.23
CA PRO A 218 -14.91 3.37 -1.58
C PRO A 218 -13.46 3.52 -1.12
N MET A 219 -12.90 4.73 -1.20
CA MET A 219 -11.54 5.06 -0.74
C MET A 219 -11.47 5.57 0.70
N GLY A 220 -12.61 5.67 1.37
CA GLY A 220 -12.69 6.16 2.74
C GLY A 220 -12.19 5.13 3.76
N THR A 221 -11.82 5.61 4.95
CA THR A 221 -11.35 4.78 6.08
C THR A 221 -12.45 4.44 7.08
N THR A 222 -13.63 5.04 6.94
CA THR A 222 -14.76 4.96 7.86
C THR A 222 -15.80 3.99 7.31
N ARG A 223 -16.23 3.04 8.13
CA ARG A 223 -17.19 2.00 7.77
C ARG A 223 -18.26 1.88 8.84
N THR A 224 -19.48 1.61 8.38
CA THR A 224 -20.60 1.32 9.27
C THR A 224 -20.46 -0.04 9.94
N ASN A 225 -19.86 -0.98 9.22
CA ASN A 225 -19.45 -2.27 9.77
C ASN A 225 -18.25 -2.78 8.96
N SER A 226 -17.05 -2.66 9.54
CA SER A 226 -15.80 -3.11 8.90
C SER A 226 -15.79 -4.62 8.64
N THR A 227 -16.31 -5.42 9.58
CA THR A 227 -16.43 -6.89 9.46
C THR A 227 -17.31 -7.29 8.29
N ALA A 228 -18.51 -6.72 8.19
CA ALA A 228 -19.42 -6.98 7.09
C ALA A 228 -18.81 -6.55 5.74
N THR A 229 -18.06 -5.45 5.73
CA THR A 229 -17.34 -4.99 4.53
C THR A 229 -16.24 -5.98 4.12
N ALA A 230 -15.51 -6.55 5.07
CA ALA A 230 -14.45 -7.51 4.82
C ALA A 230 -14.97 -8.81 4.18
N TYR A 231 -16.10 -9.32 4.66
CA TYR A 231 -16.71 -10.55 4.16
C TYR A 231 -17.85 -10.34 3.17
N ARG A 232 -18.04 -9.09 2.68
CA ARG A 232 -19.11 -8.72 1.74
C ARG A 232 -19.17 -9.62 0.51
N TRP A 233 -18.02 -10.09 0.04
CA TRP A 233 -17.89 -10.98 -1.10
C TRP A 233 -18.64 -12.29 -0.98
N ARG A 234 -18.87 -12.80 0.25
CA ARG A 234 -19.58 -14.07 0.49
C ARG A 234 -21.03 -14.02 -0.02
N HIS A 235 -21.66 -12.85 -0.01
CA HIS A 235 -23.06 -12.65 -0.39
C HIS A 235 -23.25 -11.86 -1.69
N HIS A 236 -22.19 -11.22 -2.20
CA HIS A 236 -22.27 -10.35 -3.37
C HIS A 236 -21.60 -10.93 -4.62
N LEU A 237 -20.81 -12.00 -4.46
CA LEU A 237 -20.31 -12.77 -5.59
C LEU A 237 -21.19 -14.00 -5.80
N PRO A 238 -21.59 -14.29 -7.05
CA PRO A 238 -22.19 -15.57 -7.41
C PRO A 238 -21.25 -16.73 -7.06
N ASP A 239 -21.80 -17.87 -6.64
CA ASP A 239 -20.97 -19.03 -6.23
C ASP A 239 -20.09 -19.55 -7.37
N THR A 240 -20.55 -19.46 -8.62
CA THR A 240 -19.73 -19.76 -9.81
C THR A 240 -18.45 -18.93 -9.87
N VAL A 241 -18.55 -17.64 -9.55
CA VAL A 241 -17.42 -16.71 -9.51
C VAL A 241 -16.53 -16.99 -8.29
N ILE A 242 -17.12 -17.25 -7.12
CA ILE A 242 -16.37 -17.60 -5.90
C ILE A 242 -15.56 -18.86 -6.13
N ASN A 243 -16.16 -19.91 -6.69
CA ASN A 243 -15.50 -21.19 -6.97
C ASN A 243 -14.40 -21.03 -8.02
N THR A 244 -14.65 -20.22 -9.05
CA THR A 244 -13.65 -19.92 -10.07
C THR A 244 -12.43 -19.23 -9.46
N ILE A 245 -12.62 -18.15 -8.70
CA ILE A 245 -11.51 -17.45 -8.05
C ILE A 245 -10.80 -18.37 -7.06
N SER A 246 -11.55 -19.12 -6.25
CA SER A 246 -10.96 -20.04 -5.25
C SER A 246 -10.09 -21.11 -5.90
N LYS A 247 -10.52 -21.65 -7.05
CA LYS A 247 -9.72 -22.61 -7.85
C LYS A 247 -8.40 -22.01 -8.32
N TYR A 248 -8.43 -20.86 -9.01
CA TYR A 248 -7.22 -20.24 -9.55
C TYR A 248 -6.32 -19.65 -8.46
N CYS A 249 -6.88 -19.31 -7.30
CA CYS A 249 -6.16 -18.72 -6.17
C CYS A 249 -5.90 -19.70 -5.02
N ALA A 250 -6.07 -21.02 -5.22
CA ALA A 250 -5.96 -22.02 -4.16
C ALA A 250 -4.64 -21.90 -3.37
N ASN A 251 -3.52 -21.68 -4.07
CA ASN A 251 -2.22 -21.45 -3.43
C ASN A 251 -2.20 -20.18 -2.55
N VAL A 252 -2.76 -19.07 -3.03
CA VAL A 252 -2.86 -17.81 -2.28
C VAL A 252 -3.72 -17.98 -1.04
N LEU A 253 -4.88 -18.65 -1.17
CA LEU A 253 -5.79 -18.90 -0.06
C LEU A 253 -5.09 -19.74 1.03
N ARG A 254 -4.38 -20.80 0.64
CA ARG A 254 -3.61 -21.64 1.57
C ARG A 254 -2.48 -20.88 2.25
N ILE A 255 -1.66 -20.16 1.47
CA ILE A 255 -0.50 -19.41 1.98
C ILE A 255 -0.90 -18.35 3.02
N TYR A 256 -1.98 -17.60 2.74
CA TYR A 256 -2.47 -16.55 3.63
C TYR A 256 -3.55 -17.03 4.60
N ARG A 257 -3.81 -18.35 4.65
CA ARG A 257 -4.77 -18.99 5.57
C ARG A 257 -6.18 -18.42 5.48
N TYR A 258 -6.64 -18.13 4.26
CA TYR A 258 -8.04 -17.78 4.01
C TYR A 258 -8.86 -19.06 3.94
N ALA A 259 -9.97 -19.10 4.68
CA ALA A 259 -10.88 -20.25 4.66
C ALA A 259 -11.59 -20.39 3.31
N GLU A 260 -11.94 -21.61 2.95
CA GLU A 260 -12.90 -21.88 1.88
C GLU A 260 -14.30 -21.40 2.31
N LYS A 261 -15.17 -21.15 1.31
CA LYS A 261 -16.55 -20.71 1.58
C LYS A 261 -17.41 -21.91 1.89
#